data_AF-A0A968SXA1-F1
#
_entry.id   AF-A0A968SXA1-F1
#
_cell.length_a   1.000
_cell.length_b   1.000
_cell.length_c   1.000
_cell.angle_alpha   90.00
_cell.angle_beta   90.00
_cell.angle_gamma   90.00
#
_symmetry.space_group_name_H-M   'P 1'
#
loop_
_entity.id
_entity.type
_entity.pdbx_description
1 polymer ?
#
loop_
_entity_poly.entity_id
_entity_poly.type
_entity_poly.pdbx_seq_one_letter_code
_entity_poly.pdbx_strand_id
1 'polypeptide(L)'
;MTPVKYWMIGFLVAPLCLAACGDDDGGDGNESEVITTVNATFTPSGGGAFETFSWEDLDGVGGQAPTIDSITLAAGTTYTLAIEFLDERDPANVIDITEEVSEEAEEHEVFFLGTAVSSGLVSVTVLDQDPNGLPLGLDSEVVTSQAGTGVLRVQLQHQPPINGQPVKTANSTEDDGEPDVIANFPITVQ
;
A
#
# COMPACT_ATOMS: atom_id res chain seq x y z
N MET A 1 -21.45 -69.49 26.77
CA MET A 1 -20.22 -68.77 26.39
C MET A 1 -20.39 -68.31 24.94
N THR A 2 -20.40 -67.00 24.71
CA THR A 2 -20.62 -66.33 23.40
C THR A 2 -19.42 -66.55 22.46
N PRO A 3 -19.53 -66.26 21.14
CA PRO A 3 -19.27 -64.87 20.71
C PRO A 3 -20.23 -64.33 19.63
N VAL A 4 -20.47 -63.02 19.74
CA VAL A 4 -21.15 -62.15 18.78
C VAL A 4 -20.18 -61.79 17.65
N LYS A 5 -20.60 -61.91 16.38
CA LYS A 5 -19.79 -61.59 15.20
C LYS A 5 -20.13 -60.19 14.72
N TYR A 6 -19.28 -59.22 15.08
CA TYR A 6 -19.41 -57.82 14.66
C TYR A 6 -18.95 -57.61 13.22
N TRP A 7 -19.71 -56.78 12.50
CA TRP A 7 -19.45 -56.28 11.15
C TRP A 7 -18.60 -55.01 11.30
N MET A 8 -17.36 -55.01 10.82
CA MET A 8 -16.53 -53.80 10.77
C MET A 8 -16.74 -53.11 9.42
N ILE A 9 -17.49 -52.01 9.44
CA ILE A 9 -17.50 -50.99 8.39
C ILE A 9 -16.17 -50.23 8.52
N GLY A 10 -15.31 -50.34 7.51
CA GLY A 10 -14.07 -49.56 7.44
C GLY A 10 -14.38 -48.13 7.01
N PHE A 11 -14.27 -47.18 7.94
CA PHE A 11 -14.30 -45.75 7.64
C PHE A 11 -12.85 -45.30 7.39
N LEU A 12 -12.49 -45.10 6.12
CA LEU A 12 -11.20 -44.55 5.72
C LEU A 12 -11.21 -43.04 6.01
N VAL A 13 -10.67 -42.65 7.17
CA VAL A 13 -10.40 -41.24 7.47
C VAL A 13 -9.12 -40.84 6.70
N ALA A 14 -9.28 -39.99 5.70
CA ALA A 14 -8.14 -39.32 5.07
C ALA A 14 -7.57 -38.27 6.03
N PRO A 15 -6.24 -38.17 6.21
CA PRO A 15 -5.66 -37.10 7.01
C PRO A 15 -5.83 -35.79 6.23
N LEU A 16 -6.61 -34.87 6.80
CA LEU A 16 -6.64 -33.48 6.36
C LEU A 16 -5.33 -32.85 6.85
N CYS A 17 -4.35 -32.71 5.96
CA CYS A 17 -3.16 -31.92 6.24
C CYS A 17 -3.59 -30.45 6.29
N LEU A 18 -3.85 -29.94 7.50
CA LEU A 18 -3.88 -28.51 7.76
C LEU A 18 -2.44 -28.01 7.62
N ALA A 19 -2.13 -27.37 6.50
CA ALA A 19 -0.96 -26.51 6.41
C ALA A 19 -1.29 -25.23 7.18
N ALA A 20 -1.10 -25.28 8.50
CA ALA A 20 -0.90 -24.07 9.29
C ALA A 20 0.57 -23.69 9.11
N CYS A 21 0.84 -22.70 8.26
CA CYS A 21 2.12 -21.99 8.33
C CYS A 21 2.07 -21.22 9.64
N GLY A 22 3.04 -21.46 10.52
CA GLY A 22 3.15 -20.77 11.79
C GLY A 22 3.84 -19.44 11.56
N ASP A 23 3.24 -18.37 12.07
CA ASP A 23 3.98 -17.14 12.33
C ASP A 23 4.95 -17.43 13.48
N ASP A 24 6.23 -17.15 13.21
CA ASP A 24 7.34 -17.38 14.12
C ASP A 24 7.51 -16.14 15.00
N ASP A 25 6.70 -16.06 16.07
CA ASP A 25 6.81 -15.03 17.10
C ASP A 25 8.11 -15.20 17.91
N GLY A 26 9.11 -14.35 17.64
CA GLY A 26 10.41 -14.49 18.30
C GLY A 26 11.46 -13.40 18.07
N GLY A 27 11.09 -12.13 18.18
CA GLY A 27 12.01 -10.98 18.28
C GLY A 27 11.41 -9.75 17.64
N ASP A 28 11.32 -8.64 18.39
CA ASP A 28 10.86 -7.29 17.99
C ASP A 28 10.40 -7.24 16.51
N GLY A 29 9.17 -7.70 16.28
CA GLY A 29 8.70 -8.09 14.96
C GLY A 29 8.17 -6.88 14.22
N ASN A 30 8.89 -6.42 13.20
CA ASN A 30 8.36 -5.45 12.25
C ASN A 30 7.41 -6.23 11.33
N GLU A 31 6.13 -6.26 11.72
CA GLU A 31 5.05 -6.88 10.96
C GLU A 31 4.72 -6.03 9.73
N SER A 32 4.42 -6.66 8.59
CA SER A 32 3.99 -5.91 7.41
C SER A 32 2.60 -5.36 7.61
N GLU A 33 2.40 -4.12 7.16
CA GLU A 33 1.13 -3.42 7.33
C GLU A 33 0.02 -4.04 6.49
N VAL A 34 -1.17 -4.22 7.09
CA VAL A 34 -2.33 -4.65 6.29
C VAL A 34 -3.09 -3.44 5.77
N ILE A 35 -2.80 -3.08 4.53
CA ILE A 35 -3.43 -1.95 3.85
C ILE A 35 -4.41 -2.47 2.80
N THR A 36 -5.67 -2.08 2.92
CA THR A 36 -6.70 -2.38 1.90
C THR A 36 -7.06 -1.18 1.07
N THR A 37 -6.84 0.03 1.57
CA THR A 37 -7.26 1.25 0.88
C THR A 37 -6.13 2.26 0.84
N VAL A 38 -5.94 2.85 -0.34
CA VAL A 38 -5.05 3.99 -0.56
C VAL A 38 -5.89 5.16 -1.07
N ASN A 39 -5.90 6.26 -0.31
CA ASN A 39 -6.56 7.49 -0.69
C ASN A 39 -5.53 8.52 -1.14
N ALA A 40 -5.71 9.06 -2.35
CA ALA A 40 -4.86 10.12 -2.90
C ALA A 40 -5.67 11.43 -3.00
N THR A 41 -5.33 12.40 -2.15
CA THR A 41 -6.04 13.70 -2.09
C THR A 41 -5.23 14.80 -2.75
N PHE A 42 -5.74 15.35 -3.84
CA PHE A 42 -5.13 16.44 -4.61
C PHE A 42 -5.79 17.78 -4.28
N THR A 43 -5.01 18.74 -3.80
CA THR A 43 -5.47 20.12 -3.54
C THR A 43 -4.79 21.11 -4.49
N PRO A 44 -5.53 21.81 -5.38
CA PRO A 44 -4.92 22.77 -6.31
C PRO A 44 -4.30 23.96 -5.57
N SER A 45 -3.02 24.26 -5.84
CA SER A 45 -2.31 25.36 -5.17
C SER A 45 -2.82 26.75 -5.57
N GLY A 46 -3.47 26.87 -6.72
CA GLY A 46 -4.17 28.08 -7.18
C GLY A 46 -5.50 28.35 -6.47
N GLY A 47 -5.91 27.49 -5.54
CA GLY A 47 -7.23 27.50 -4.90
C GLY A 47 -8.25 26.65 -5.65
N GLY A 48 -9.23 26.12 -4.92
CA GLY A 48 -10.23 25.17 -5.43
C GLY A 48 -10.68 24.22 -4.33
N ALA A 49 -11.63 23.33 -4.65
CA ALA A 49 -11.89 22.17 -3.81
C ALA A 49 -10.78 21.13 -4.04
N PHE A 50 -10.44 20.38 -2.99
CA PHE A 50 -9.63 19.19 -3.15
C PHE A 50 -10.48 18.05 -3.72
N GLU A 51 -9.83 17.09 -4.36
CA GLU A 51 -10.43 15.86 -4.85
C GLU A 51 -9.67 14.67 -4.27
N THR A 52 -10.39 13.66 -3.78
CA THR A 52 -9.83 12.41 -3.26
C THR A 52 -10.20 11.28 -4.20
N PHE A 53 -9.22 10.44 -4.51
CA PHE A 53 -9.38 9.26 -5.36
C PHE A 53 -8.90 8.03 -4.59
N SER A 54 -9.69 6.96 -4.61
CA SER A 54 -9.42 5.74 -3.83
C SER A 54 -9.02 4.56 -4.69
N TRP A 55 -8.08 3.77 -4.18
CA TRP A 55 -7.79 2.40 -4.61
C TRP A 55 -8.15 1.49 -3.44
N GLU A 56 -9.02 0.51 -3.65
CA GLU A 56 -9.58 -0.34 -2.59
C GLU A 56 -9.51 -1.83 -2.98
N ASP A 57 -8.88 -2.65 -2.14
CA ASP A 57 -8.80 -4.10 -2.22
C ASP A 57 -9.09 -4.74 -0.84
N LEU A 58 -10.38 -4.91 -0.52
CA LEU A 58 -10.82 -5.35 0.82
C LEU A 58 -10.57 -6.84 1.10
N ASP A 59 -10.37 -7.68 0.08
CA ASP A 59 -10.08 -9.11 0.25
C ASP A 59 -8.64 -9.49 -0.06
N GLY A 60 -7.84 -8.52 -0.51
CA GLY A 60 -6.40 -8.60 -0.68
C GLY A 60 -5.98 -9.42 -1.91
N VAL A 61 -4.67 -9.58 -2.05
CA VAL A 61 -4.06 -10.19 -3.24
C VAL A 61 -4.61 -11.61 -3.51
N GLY A 62 -5.18 -11.80 -4.70
CA GLY A 62 -5.75 -13.08 -5.13
C GLY A 62 -7.25 -13.22 -4.89
N GLY A 63 -7.87 -12.22 -4.26
CA GLY A 63 -9.31 -12.04 -4.12
C GLY A 63 -9.97 -11.43 -5.37
N GLN A 64 -10.91 -10.51 -5.15
CA GLN A 64 -11.49 -9.71 -6.22
C GLN A 64 -10.47 -8.71 -6.77
N ALA A 65 -10.75 -8.20 -7.98
CA ALA A 65 -9.97 -7.07 -8.46
C ALA A 65 -10.31 -5.82 -7.63
N PRO A 66 -9.32 -4.94 -7.36
CA PRO A 66 -9.55 -3.72 -6.62
C PRO A 66 -10.57 -2.80 -7.32
N THR A 67 -11.33 -2.06 -6.53
CA THR A 67 -12.10 -0.90 -6.99
C THR A 67 -11.18 0.31 -7.05
N ILE A 68 -11.10 0.97 -8.21
CA ILE A 68 -10.12 2.05 -8.43
C ILE A 68 -10.80 3.25 -9.08
N ASP A 69 -10.67 4.41 -8.45
CA ASP A 69 -11.05 5.68 -9.05
C ASP A 69 -10.08 6.10 -10.16
N SER A 70 -10.62 6.77 -11.18
CA SER A 70 -9.79 7.39 -12.22
C SER A 70 -9.48 8.83 -11.84
N ILE A 71 -8.20 9.10 -11.54
CA ILE A 71 -7.71 10.45 -11.24
C ILE A 71 -7.93 11.33 -12.47
N THR A 72 -8.53 12.50 -12.26
CA THR A 72 -8.71 13.52 -13.30
C THR A 72 -8.20 14.86 -12.79
N LEU A 73 -7.12 15.38 -13.37
CA LEU A 73 -6.51 16.65 -12.98
C LEU A 73 -6.48 17.63 -14.15
N ALA A 74 -6.43 18.92 -13.83
CA ALA A 74 -6.28 19.98 -14.81
C ALA A 74 -4.85 20.02 -15.35
N ALA A 75 -4.68 20.30 -16.64
CA ALA A 75 -3.38 20.50 -17.28
C ALA A 75 -2.63 21.73 -16.73
N GLY A 76 -1.30 21.65 -16.67
CA GLY A 76 -0.42 22.75 -16.26
C GLY A 76 -0.70 23.29 -14.86
N THR A 77 -1.17 22.43 -13.95
CA THR A 77 -1.63 22.80 -12.61
C THR A 77 -0.75 22.13 -11.55
N THR A 78 -0.46 22.88 -10.49
CA THR A 78 0.25 22.39 -9.31
C THR A 78 -0.75 22.00 -8.23
N TYR A 79 -0.53 20.86 -7.61
CA TYR A 79 -1.32 20.30 -6.52
C TYR A 79 -0.42 19.96 -5.34
N THR A 80 -0.93 20.10 -4.12
CA THR A 80 -0.42 19.27 -3.02
C THR A 80 -1.15 17.93 -3.06
N LEU A 81 -0.42 16.86 -2.78
CA LEU A 81 -0.89 15.48 -2.71
C LEU A 81 -0.69 15.00 -1.28
N ALA A 82 -1.75 14.50 -0.65
CA ALA A 82 -1.69 13.75 0.59
C ALA A 82 -2.09 12.29 0.32
N ILE A 83 -1.32 11.35 0.85
CA ILE A 83 -1.59 9.90 0.81
C ILE A 83 -2.06 9.44 2.19
N GLU A 84 -3.14 8.66 2.20
CA GLU A 84 -3.69 8.01 3.39
C GLU A 84 -3.80 6.51 3.11
N PHE A 85 -3.44 5.70 4.11
CA PHE A 85 -3.47 4.25 4.08
C PHE A 85 -4.44 3.75 5.15
N LEU A 86 -5.36 2.85 4.79
CA LEU A 86 -6.37 2.31 5.71
C LEU A 86 -6.47 0.78 5.61
N ASP A 87 -6.83 0.15 6.74
CA ASP A 87 -7.44 -1.18 6.78
C ASP A 87 -8.96 -1.05 6.97
N GLU A 88 -9.70 -1.40 5.93
CA GLU A 88 -11.17 -1.32 5.88
C GLU A 88 -11.83 -2.71 5.81
N ARG A 89 -11.10 -3.79 6.15
CA ARG A 89 -11.66 -5.16 6.18
C ARG A 89 -12.85 -5.31 7.13
N ASP A 90 -12.85 -4.55 8.22
CA ASP A 90 -14.01 -4.39 9.10
C ASP A 90 -14.58 -2.97 8.96
N PRO A 91 -15.69 -2.77 8.23
CA PRO A 91 -16.28 -1.44 8.06
C PRO A 91 -16.84 -0.84 9.37
N ALA A 92 -16.96 -1.63 10.44
CA ALA A 92 -17.31 -1.11 11.76
C ALA A 92 -16.08 -0.58 12.55
N ASN A 93 -14.88 -0.91 12.10
CA ASN A 93 -13.61 -0.57 12.74
C ASN A 93 -12.51 -0.36 11.68
N VAL A 94 -12.63 0.74 10.92
CA VAL A 94 -11.58 1.18 10.01
C VAL A 94 -10.35 1.58 10.82
N ILE A 95 -9.18 1.04 10.45
CA ILE A 95 -7.90 1.36 11.07
C ILE A 95 -7.15 2.32 10.15
N ASP A 96 -6.68 3.44 10.70
CA ASP A 96 -5.81 4.37 9.99
C ASP A 96 -4.36 3.92 10.13
N ILE A 97 -3.81 3.39 9.03
CA ILE A 97 -2.43 2.90 8.95
C ILE A 97 -1.46 4.06 8.66
N THR A 98 -1.97 5.23 8.26
CA THR A 98 -1.14 6.42 8.02
C THR A 98 -0.41 6.88 9.28
N GLU A 99 -1.05 6.73 10.45
CA GLU A 99 -0.44 7.06 11.75
C GLU A 99 0.77 6.15 12.02
N GLU A 100 0.61 4.84 11.82
CA GLU A 100 1.68 3.85 12.00
C GLU A 100 2.84 4.07 11.03
N VAL A 101 2.56 4.30 9.74
CA VAL A 101 3.57 4.68 8.73
C VAL A 101 4.33 5.95 9.14
N SER A 102 3.65 6.92 9.75
CA SER A 102 4.29 8.14 10.24
C SER A 102 5.12 7.92 11.52
N GLU A 103 4.69 7.03 12.41
CA GLU A 103 5.43 6.65 13.62
C GLU A 103 6.68 5.84 13.27
N GLU A 104 6.61 5.00 12.24
CA GLU A 104 7.67 4.17 11.70
C GLU A 104 8.35 4.78 10.46
N ALA A 105 8.39 6.12 10.36
CA ALA A 105 8.87 6.82 9.18
C ALA A 105 10.34 6.51 8.79
N GLU A 106 11.16 6.02 9.72
CA GLU A 106 12.55 5.60 9.43
C GLU A 106 12.62 4.26 8.67
N GLU A 107 11.52 3.52 8.62
CA GLU A 107 11.39 2.23 7.96
C GLU A 107 10.52 2.31 6.70
N HIS A 108 9.67 3.33 6.58
CA HIS A 108 8.74 3.47 5.46
C HIS A 108 9.15 4.56 4.45
N GLU A 109 8.89 4.31 3.18
CA GLU A 109 8.97 5.32 2.10
C GLU A 109 7.91 5.08 1.02
N VAL A 110 7.24 6.15 0.59
CA VAL A 110 6.27 6.12 -0.50
C VAL A 110 6.94 6.51 -1.81
N PHE A 111 6.91 5.60 -2.78
CA PHE A 111 7.42 5.81 -4.13
C PHE A 111 6.30 6.12 -5.12
N PHE A 112 6.52 7.17 -5.93
CA PHE A 112 5.63 7.58 -7.01
C PHE A 112 6.20 7.21 -8.37
N LEU A 113 5.54 6.27 -9.04
CA LEU A 113 6.06 5.58 -10.24
C LEU A 113 4.99 5.54 -11.35
N GLY A 114 5.27 4.76 -12.40
CA GLY A 114 4.31 4.45 -13.46
C GLY A 114 4.49 5.29 -14.73
N THR A 115 3.57 5.10 -15.69
CA THR A 115 3.66 5.77 -16.99
C THR A 115 3.38 7.26 -16.89
N ALA A 116 2.62 7.71 -15.90
CA ALA A 116 2.38 9.14 -15.68
C ALA A 116 3.67 9.87 -15.30
N VAL A 117 4.47 9.29 -14.41
CA VAL A 117 5.77 9.85 -13.99
C VAL A 117 6.82 9.68 -15.10
N SER A 118 6.99 8.47 -15.63
CA SER A 118 8.06 8.19 -16.61
C SER A 118 7.87 8.88 -17.97
N SER A 119 6.64 9.24 -18.35
CA SER A 119 6.37 10.06 -19.55
C SER A 119 6.45 11.57 -19.31
N GLY A 120 6.55 12.01 -18.05
CA GLY A 120 6.45 13.43 -17.67
C GLY A 120 5.02 14.00 -17.78
N LEU A 121 3.99 13.15 -17.74
CA LEU A 121 2.60 13.59 -17.61
C LEU A 121 2.38 14.29 -16.26
N VAL A 122 3.02 13.77 -15.21
CA VAL A 122 3.11 14.39 -13.89
C VAL A 122 4.56 14.36 -13.40
N SER A 123 4.96 15.37 -12.64
CA SER A 123 6.17 15.34 -11.81
C SER A 123 5.77 15.40 -10.35
N VAL A 124 6.35 14.54 -9.52
CA VAL A 124 6.10 14.47 -8.08
C VAL A 124 7.35 14.87 -7.32
N THR A 125 7.19 15.75 -6.32
CA THR A 125 8.24 16.17 -5.39
C THR A 125 7.77 15.85 -3.99
N VAL A 126 8.43 14.93 -3.29
CA VAL A 126 8.14 14.63 -1.88
C VAL A 126 8.50 15.83 -1.01
N LEU A 127 7.62 16.18 -0.06
CA LEU A 127 7.73 17.37 0.78
C LEU A 127 8.02 17.05 2.25
N ASP A 128 7.63 15.87 2.72
CA ASP A 128 7.85 15.37 4.07
C ASP A 128 9.09 14.48 4.17
N GLN A 129 9.61 14.40 5.40
CA GLN A 129 10.82 13.66 5.71
C GLN A 129 10.67 12.95 7.05
N ASP A 130 11.39 11.84 7.18
CA ASP A 130 11.56 11.13 8.45
C ASP A 130 12.51 11.90 9.41
N PRO A 131 12.68 11.45 10.67
CA PRO A 131 13.60 12.08 11.63
C PRO A 131 15.06 12.16 11.20
N ASN A 132 15.48 11.35 10.23
CA ASN A 132 16.83 11.33 9.67
C ASN A 132 16.98 12.24 8.44
N GLY A 133 15.90 12.90 8.00
CA GLY A 133 15.88 13.79 6.85
C GLY A 133 15.79 13.05 5.51
N LEU A 134 15.37 11.79 5.50
CA LEU A 134 15.09 11.02 4.29
C LEU A 134 13.62 11.18 3.88
N PRO A 135 13.26 11.05 2.60
CA PRO A 135 11.88 11.20 2.15
C PRO A 135 10.92 10.23 2.84
N LEU A 136 9.68 10.65 3.12
CA LEU A 136 8.62 9.76 3.59
C LEU A 136 7.54 9.58 2.52
N GLY A 137 7.03 10.68 1.94
CA GLY A 137 6.14 10.67 0.79
C GLY A 137 4.64 10.63 1.12
N LEU A 138 4.22 10.82 2.38
CA LEU A 138 2.81 11.02 2.72
C LEU A 138 2.32 12.38 2.21
N ASP A 139 3.20 13.39 2.18
CA ASP A 139 2.95 14.72 1.61
C ASP A 139 3.86 15.01 0.41
N SER A 140 3.27 15.40 -0.71
CA SER A 140 4.00 15.69 -1.96
C SER A 140 3.44 16.89 -2.72
N GLU A 141 4.24 17.47 -3.60
CA GLU A 141 3.80 18.38 -4.66
C GLU A 141 3.70 17.62 -5.98
N VAL A 142 2.60 17.79 -6.70
CA VAL A 142 2.40 17.22 -8.04
C VAL A 142 2.18 18.35 -9.03
N VAL A 143 2.97 18.37 -10.11
CA VAL A 143 2.78 19.30 -11.24
C VAL A 143 2.37 18.50 -12.47
N THR A 144 1.22 18.83 -13.04
CA THR A 144 0.72 18.21 -14.28
C THR A 144 1.26 18.93 -15.52
N SER A 145 1.48 18.18 -16.59
CA SER A 145 1.91 18.75 -17.88
C SER A 145 0.71 19.02 -18.80
N GLN A 146 0.85 18.74 -20.10
CA GLN A 146 -0.24 18.86 -21.07
C GLN A 146 -1.23 17.71 -20.93
N ALA A 147 -2.39 17.86 -21.58
CA ALA A 147 -3.41 16.82 -21.57
C ALA A 147 -2.88 15.46 -22.05
N GLY A 148 -3.26 14.40 -21.35
CA GLY A 148 -2.75 13.07 -21.58
C GLY A 148 -3.30 12.07 -20.58
N THR A 149 -2.92 10.80 -20.75
CA THR A 149 -3.35 9.71 -19.87
C THR A 149 -2.15 8.85 -19.48
N GLY A 150 -2.23 8.22 -18.32
CA GLY A 150 -1.20 7.35 -17.81
C GLY A 150 -1.67 6.57 -16.60
N VAL A 151 -0.71 6.00 -15.90
CA VAL A 151 -0.90 5.35 -14.61
C VAL A 151 0.05 5.99 -13.62
N LEU A 152 -0.49 6.52 -12.52
CA LEU A 152 0.27 6.91 -11.35
C LEU A 152 0.28 5.71 -10.39
N ARG A 153 1.45 5.15 -10.12
CA ARG A 153 1.62 4.13 -9.10
C ARG A 153 2.04 4.79 -7.80
N VAL A 154 1.32 4.51 -6.73
CA VAL A 154 1.70 4.80 -5.35
C VAL A 154 2.11 3.48 -4.72
N GLN A 155 3.33 3.39 -4.21
CA GLN A 155 3.86 2.18 -3.59
C GLN A 155 4.45 2.55 -2.23
N LEU A 156 3.89 1.99 -1.15
CA LEU A 156 4.50 2.05 0.17
C LEU A 156 5.50 0.91 0.29
N GLN A 157 6.71 1.24 0.72
CA GLN A 157 7.80 0.29 0.87
C GLN A 157 8.22 0.22 2.34
N HIS A 158 8.21 -0.98 2.91
CA HIS A 158 8.70 -1.28 4.25
C HIS A 158 10.15 -1.75 4.21
N GLN A 159 11.02 -1.04 4.93
CA GLN A 159 12.47 -1.19 4.94
C GLN A 159 13.00 -1.31 6.38
N PRO A 160 12.57 -2.34 7.13
CA PRO A 160 12.94 -2.50 8.53
C PRO A 160 14.44 -2.70 8.69
N PRO A 161 15.05 -2.24 9.79
CA PRO A 161 16.48 -2.38 10.01
C PRO A 161 16.90 -3.85 10.14
N ILE A 162 17.91 -4.25 9.36
CA ILE A 162 18.45 -5.61 9.40
C ILE A 162 19.67 -5.64 10.34
N ASN A 163 19.59 -6.43 11.41
CA ASN A 163 20.61 -6.48 12.47
C ASN A 163 20.92 -5.10 13.09
N GLY A 164 19.90 -4.27 13.24
CA GLY A 164 20.02 -2.91 13.78
C GLY A 164 20.76 -1.94 12.86
N GLN A 165 20.86 -2.26 11.56
CA GLN A 165 21.34 -1.33 10.53
C GLN A 165 20.16 -0.87 9.68
N PRO A 166 20.02 0.44 9.42
CA PRO A 166 18.92 0.95 8.61
C PRO A 166 19.02 0.40 7.18
N VAL A 167 17.89 -0.05 6.64
CA VAL A 167 17.76 -0.42 5.22
C VAL A 167 17.38 0.80 4.40
N LYS A 168 16.47 1.65 4.94
CA LYS A 168 16.16 2.95 4.36
C LYS A 168 17.37 3.87 4.36
N THR A 169 17.72 4.41 3.20
CA THR A 169 18.83 5.33 3.00
C THR A 169 18.47 6.41 1.97
N ALA A 170 19.33 7.42 1.83
CA ALA A 170 19.16 8.45 0.80
C ALA A 170 19.23 7.93 -0.66
N ASN A 171 19.55 6.65 -0.87
CA ASN A 171 19.55 6.02 -2.19
C ASN A 171 18.55 4.87 -2.28
N SER A 172 17.64 4.74 -1.32
CA SER A 172 16.59 3.71 -1.38
C SER A 172 15.78 3.84 -2.66
N THR A 173 15.43 2.69 -3.23
CA THR A 173 14.55 2.58 -4.40
C THR A 173 13.31 1.78 -4.06
N GLU A 174 12.38 1.69 -5.01
CA GLU A 174 11.15 0.89 -4.90
C GLU A 174 11.38 -0.63 -4.81
N ASP A 175 12.64 -1.07 -4.89
CA ASP A 175 13.06 -2.47 -4.82
C ASP A 175 13.78 -2.79 -3.50
N ASP A 176 14.04 -1.80 -2.64
CA ASP A 176 14.68 -2.00 -1.34
C ASP A 176 13.60 -2.32 -0.29
N GLY A 177 13.70 -3.46 0.41
CA GLY A 177 12.69 -3.91 1.38
C GLY A 177 11.54 -4.72 0.76
N GLU A 178 10.36 -4.69 1.38
CA GLU A 178 9.14 -5.33 0.88
C GLU A 178 8.00 -4.30 0.69
N PRO A 179 7.17 -4.42 -0.37
CA PRO A 179 6.06 -3.51 -0.56
C PRO A 179 4.85 -3.91 0.32
N ASP A 180 4.36 -3.00 1.16
CA ASP A 180 3.10 -3.21 1.90
C ASP A 180 1.89 -3.08 0.97
N VAL A 181 1.95 -2.11 0.03
CA VAL A 181 0.88 -1.91 -0.94
C VAL A 181 1.40 -1.32 -2.26
N ILE A 182 0.80 -1.74 -3.37
CA ILE A 182 1.02 -1.18 -4.71
C ILE A 182 -0.32 -0.76 -5.31
N ALA A 183 -0.67 0.52 -5.22
CA ALA A 183 -1.87 1.10 -5.79
C ALA A 183 -1.57 1.71 -7.17
N ASN A 184 -2.23 1.22 -8.22
CA ASN A 184 -2.09 1.77 -9.58
C ASN A 184 -3.35 2.55 -9.97
N PHE A 185 -3.24 3.88 -9.99
CA PHE A 185 -4.33 4.77 -10.38
C PHE A 185 -4.27 5.12 -11.88
N PRO A 186 -5.32 4.85 -12.67
CA PRO A 186 -5.50 5.49 -13.96
C PRO A 186 -5.57 7.01 -13.75
N ILE A 187 -4.79 7.76 -14.52
CA ILE A 187 -4.79 9.23 -14.45
C ILE A 187 -5.03 9.84 -15.82
N THR A 188 -5.88 10.87 -15.85
CA THR A 188 -6.13 11.76 -16.98
C THR A 188 -5.79 13.18 -16.60
N VAL A 189 -4.98 13.84 -17.42
CA VAL A 189 -4.74 15.29 -17.36
C VAL A 189 -5.51 15.93 -18.51
N GLN A 190 -6.28 17.00 -18.26
CA GLN A 190 -7.11 17.66 -19.27
C GLN A 190 -7.26 19.17 -19.10
#